data_AF-A0A8S4NGE0-F1
#
_entry.id   AF-A0A8S4NGE0-F1
#
_cell.length_a   1.000
_cell.length_b   1.000
_cell.length_c   1.000
_cell.angle_alpha   90.00
_cell.angle_beta   90.00
_cell.angle_gamma   90.00
#
_symmetry.space_group_name_H-M   'P 1'
#
loop_
_entity.id
_entity.type
_entity.pdbx_description
1 polymer ?
#
loop_
_entity_poly.entity_id
_entity_poly.type
_entity_poly.pdbx_seq_one_letter_code
_entity_poly.pdbx_strand_id
1 'polypeptide(L)'
;KMAERLLEKAKRLRYQDGRAMFSGMWHPDMFTDKLRNLEIYKDDVYFSGYMRSGTFIGLEMVQLVLNNADIEYMYKTSVHDRQSHLLLSRDVFVPGKLGPYDHGESPIPWLTNRKPPRIFKTHGLYEYAPYG
;
A
#
# COMPACT_ATOMS: atom_id res chain seq x y z
N LYS A 1 -24.48 12.57 23.95
CA LYS A 1 -23.42 13.35 24.65
C LYS A 1 -22.07 12.62 24.78
N MET A 2 -21.95 11.48 25.47
CA MET A 2 -20.64 10.77 25.58
C MET A 2 -20.25 10.03 24.29
N ALA A 3 -21.18 9.31 23.65
CA ALA A 3 -20.96 8.64 22.38
C ALA A 3 -20.56 9.60 21.24
N GLU A 4 -21.20 10.76 21.16
CA GLU A 4 -20.85 11.80 20.17
C GLU A 4 -19.46 12.40 20.42
N ARG A 5 -19.06 12.60 21.69
CA ARG A 5 -17.69 13.02 22.02
C ARG A 5 -16.65 11.96 21.63
N LEU A 6 -16.96 10.69 21.82
CA LEU A 6 -16.09 9.59 21.40
C LEU A 6 -16.00 9.50 19.88
N LEU A 7 -17.11 9.77 19.17
CA LEU A 7 -17.14 9.82 17.71
C LEU A 7 -16.36 11.02 17.15
N GLU A 8 -16.52 12.21 17.74
CA GLU A 8 -15.72 13.42 17.45
C GLU A 8 -14.23 13.16 17.67
N LYS A 9 -13.88 12.56 18.82
CA LYS A 9 -12.51 12.20 19.17
C LYS A 9 -11.95 11.15 18.20
N ALA A 10 -12.75 10.15 17.81
CA ALA A 10 -12.37 9.15 16.82
C ALA A 10 -12.20 9.76 15.43
N LYS A 11 -13.01 10.74 15.03
CA LYS A 11 -12.85 11.49 13.77
C LYS A 11 -11.56 12.31 13.77
N ARG A 12 -11.23 13.00 14.87
CA ARG A 12 -9.96 13.73 15.04
C ARG A 12 -8.74 12.80 15.11
N LEU A 13 -8.85 11.65 15.76
CA LEU A 13 -7.78 10.64 15.76
C LEU A 13 -7.63 9.98 14.39
N ARG A 14 -8.69 9.93 13.58
CA ARG A 14 -8.62 9.48 12.20
C ARG A 14 -8.12 10.54 11.23
N TYR A 15 -8.08 11.82 11.61
CA TYR A 15 -7.67 12.94 10.76
C TYR A 15 -6.98 14.02 11.59
N GLN A 16 -5.65 14.09 11.50
CA GLN A 16 -4.84 15.07 12.23
C GLN A 16 -3.76 15.64 11.30
N ASP A 17 -3.68 16.97 11.21
CA ASP A 17 -2.65 17.69 10.45
C ASP A 17 -2.51 17.24 8.98
N GLY A 18 -3.63 17.01 8.30
CA GLY A 18 -3.65 16.52 6.90
C GLY A 18 -3.26 15.05 6.73
N ARG A 19 -3.28 14.27 7.82
CA ARG A 19 -3.01 12.83 7.85
C ARG A 19 -4.22 12.07 8.35
N ALA A 20 -4.63 11.06 7.60
CA ALA A 20 -5.63 10.10 7.96
C ALA A 20 -5.02 8.84 8.61
N MET A 21 -5.61 8.36 9.72
CA MET A 21 -5.16 7.13 10.36
C MET A 21 -5.83 5.91 9.71
N PHE A 22 -5.05 5.05 9.03
CA PHE A 22 -5.49 3.76 8.51
C PHE A 22 -4.84 2.62 9.28
N SER A 23 -5.64 1.67 9.77
CA SER A 23 -5.12 0.48 10.44
C SER A 23 -4.17 0.78 11.62
N GLY A 24 -4.38 1.89 12.33
CA GLY A 24 -3.52 2.34 13.43
C GLY A 24 -2.24 3.08 13.01
N MET A 25 -2.06 3.37 11.71
CA MET A 25 -0.93 4.13 11.16
C MET A 25 -1.40 5.45 10.53
N TRP A 26 -0.62 6.52 10.68
CA TRP A 26 -0.90 7.81 10.05
C TRP A 26 -0.44 7.83 8.58
N HIS A 27 -1.35 8.12 7.67
CA HIS A 27 -1.10 8.29 6.23
C HIS A 27 -1.52 9.69 5.78
N PRO A 28 -0.84 10.35 4.82
CA PRO A 28 -1.30 11.63 4.29
C PRO A 28 -2.69 11.51 3.62
N ASP A 29 -3.58 12.49 3.83
CA ASP A 29 -4.94 12.51 3.28
C ASP A 29 -4.97 12.38 1.75
N MET A 30 -3.99 12.98 1.06
CA MET A 30 -3.84 12.89 -0.40
C MET A 30 -3.66 11.48 -0.93
N PHE A 31 -3.17 10.56 -0.09
CA PHE A 31 -3.00 9.17 -0.46
C PHE A 31 -4.35 8.45 -0.57
N THR A 32 -5.34 8.89 0.21
CA THR A 32 -6.65 8.24 0.33
C THR A 32 -7.52 8.49 -0.89
N ASP A 33 -7.55 9.71 -1.41
CA ASP A 33 -8.34 10.04 -2.60
C ASP A 33 -7.76 9.42 -3.86
N LYS A 34 -6.43 9.38 -4.00
CA LYS A 34 -5.78 8.73 -5.14
C LYS A 34 -5.96 7.22 -5.14
N LEU A 35 -5.90 6.58 -3.96
CA LEU A 35 -6.20 5.16 -3.84
C LEU A 35 -7.66 4.84 -4.13
N ARG A 36 -8.60 5.67 -3.65
CA ARG A 36 -10.04 5.46 -3.86
C ARG A 36 -10.44 5.55 -5.33
N ASN A 37 -9.77 6.41 -6.09
CA ASN A 37 -10.02 6.61 -7.51
C ASN A 37 -9.07 5.81 -8.41
N LEU A 38 -8.28 4.91 -7.83
CA LEU A 38 -7.39 4.06 -8.60
C LEU A 38 -8.24 3.06 -9.40
N GLU A 39 -8.09 3.06 -10.72
CA GLU A 39 -8.72 2.05 -11.57
C GLU A 39 -8.15 0.68 -11.21
N ILE A 40 -9.02 -0.26 -10.82
CA ILE A 40 -8.67 -1.64 -10.49
C ILE A 40 -9.14 -2.56 -11.62
N TYR A 41 -8.25 -3.41 -12.08
CA TYR A 41 -8.53 -4.39 -13.13
C TYR A 41 -8.84 -5.75 -12.51
N LYS A 42 -9.61 -6.58 -13.22
CA LYS A 42 -9.99 -7.92 -12.74
C LYS A 42 -8.80 -8.82 -12.42
N ASP A 43 -7.68 -8.63 -13.12
CA ASP A 43 -6.47 -9.46 -13.00
C ASP A 43 -5.48 -8.90 -11.98
N ASP A 44 -5.81 -7.81 -11.29
CA ASP A 44 -5.00 -7.24 -10.24
C ASP A 44 -5.01 -8.11 -8.98
N VAL A 45 -3.85 -8.19 -8.30
CA VAL A 45 -3.68 -8.99 -7.10
C VAL A 45 -3.43 -8.11 -5.89
N TYR A 46 -4.45 -8.01 -5.03
CA TYR A 46 -4.36 -7.33 -3.74
C TYR A 46 -3.84 -8.27 -2.65
N PHE A 47 -2.62 -8.01 -2.17
CA PHE A 47 -1.97 -8.79 -1.12
C PHE A 47 -1.99 -8.01 0.21
N SER A 48 -2.82 -8.44 1.15
CA SER A 48 -2.85 -7.87 2.50
C SER A 48 -2.27 -8.84 3.53
N GLY A 49 -1.50 -8.29 4.46
CA GLY A 49 -1.07 -9.02 5.65
C GLY A 49 -0.61 -8.06 6.74
N TYR A 50 -0.66 -8.49 7.99
CA TYR A 50 -0.22 -7.66 9.11
C TYR A 50 1.29 -7.41 9.08
N MET A 51 1.77 -6.32 9.66
CA MET A 51 3.20 -6.06 9.72
C MET A 51 3.94 -7.21 10.38
N ARG A 52 5.06 -7.63 9.79
CA ARG A 52 5.91 -8.74 10.26
C ARG A 52 5.26 -10.13 10.25
N SER A 53 4.08 -10.32 9.64
CA SER A 53 3.40 -11.62 9.58
C SER A 53 3.89 -12.53 8.43
N GLY A 54 5.13 -12.37 7.98
CA GLY A 54 5.66 -13.14 6.83
C GLY A 54 5.19 -12.65 5.45
N THR A 55 4.72 -11.40 5.33
CA THR A 55 4.24 -10.84 4.05
C THR A 55 5.25 -10.91 2.91
N PHE A 56 6.55 -10.94 3.20
CA PHE A 56 7.59 -11.05 2.18
C PHE A 56 7.56 -12.43 1.50
N ILE A 57 7.51 -13.52 2.28
CA ILE A 57 7.49 -14.89 1.75
C ILE A 57 6.20 -15.14 0.97
N GLY A 58 5.05 -14.75 1.53
CA GLY A 58 3.76 -14.92 0.85
C GLY A 58 3.70 -14.16 -0.47
N LEU A 59 4.29 -12.96 -0.52
CA LEU A 59 4.37 -12.18 -1.74
C LEU A 59 5.26 -12.84 -2.80
N GLU A 60 6.44 -13.34 -2.42
CA GLU A 60 7.31 -14.07 -3.35
C GLU A 60 6.64 -15.32 -3.93
N MET A 61 5.83 -16.04 -3.14
CA MET A 61 5.04 -17.18 -3.63
C MET A 61 4.02 -16.75 -4.69
N VAL A 62 3.29 -15.66 -4.46
CA VAL A 62 2.33 -15.11 -5.45
C VAL A 62 3.05 -14.71 -6.74
N GLN A 63 4.20 -14.06 -6.61
CA GLN A 63 5.01 -13.61 -7.73
C GLN A 63 5.56 -14.78 -8.56
N LEU A 64 5.97 -15.88 -7.92
CA LEU A 64 6.36 -17.10 -8.63
C LEU A 64 5.22 -17.65 -9.48
N VAL A 65 3.99 -17.69 -8.94
CA VAL A 65 2.82 -18.17 -9.70
C VAL A 65 2.54 -17.27 -10.90
N LEU A 66 2.55 -15.96 -10.71
CA LEU A 66 2.26 -14.99 -11.78
C LEU A 66 3.33 -14.95 -12.88
N ASN A 67 4.58 -15.29 -12.55
CA ASN A 67 5.69 -15.33 -13.50
C ASN A 67 6.03 -16.75 -13.96
N ASN A 68 5.07 -17.69 -13.92
CA ASN A 68 5.25 -19.08 -14.39
C ASN A 68 6.48 -19.79 -13.81
N ALA A 69 6.79 -19.53 -12.53
CA ALA A 69 7.95 -20.03 -11.82
C ALA A 69 9.31 -19.67 -12.49
N ASP A 70 9.40 -18.53 -13.17
CA ASP A 70 10.66 -17.99 -13.72
C ASP A 70 11.59 -17.52 -12.60
N ILE A 71 12.42 -18.45 -12.10
CA ILE A 71 13.36 -18.18 -11.00
C ILE A 71 14.43 -17.15 -11.40
N GLU A 72 14.83 -17.10 -12.67
CA GLU A 72 15.89 -16.21 -13.14
C GLU A 72 15.43 -14.75 -13.11
N TYR A 73 14.21 -14.47 -13.62
CA TYR A 73 13.59 -13.16 -13.51
C TYR A 73 13.46 -12.71 -12.05
N MET A 74 13.02 -13.62 -11.18
CA MET A 74 12.77 -13.36 -9.77
C MET A 74 14.05 -13.06 -8.99
N TYR A 75 15.18 -13.68 -9.36
CA TYR A 75 16.49 -13.41 -8.77
C TYR A 75 17.08 -12.08 -9.25
N LYS A 76 16.82 -11.70 -10.50
CA LYS A 76 17.34 -10.47 -11.11
C LYS A 76 16.58 -9.21 -10.73
N THR A 77 15.38 -9.34 -10.18
CA THR A 77 14.49 -8.20 -9.89
C THR A 77 14.11 -8.15 -8.41
N SER A 78 14.23 -6.97 -7.81
CA SER A 78 13.82 -6.76 -6.41
C SER A 78 12.31 -7.02 -6.27
N VAL A 79 11.91 -7.60 -5.13
CA VAL A 79 10.48 -7.74 -4.81
C VAL A 79 9.76 -6.39 -4.91
N HIS A 80 10.43 -5.29 -4.54
CA HIS A 80 9.90 -3.93 -4.54
C HIS A 80 9.73 -3.35 -5.95
N ASP A 81 10.41 -3.90 -6.95
CA ASP A 81 10.26 -3.47 -8.35
C ASP A 81 9.11 -4.21 -9.04
N ARG A 82 8.71 -5.36 -8.51
CA ARG A 82 7.67 -6.23 -9.04
C ARG A 82 6.29 -6.02 -8.40
N GLN A 83 6.20 -5.22 -7.33
CA GLN A 83 4.97 -4.88 -6.61
C GLN A 83 4.99 -3.45 -6.11
N SER A 84 3.82 -2.90 -5.81
CA SER A 84 3.69 -1.60 -5.16
C SER A 84 3.07 -1.74 -3.78
N HIS A 85 3.66 -1.12 -2.77
CA HIS A 85 3.06 -1.11 -1.43
C HIS A 85 2.15 0.11 -1.30
N LEU A 86 0.83 -0.11 -1.33
CA LEU A 86 -0.18 0.94 -1.27
C LEU A 86 0.13 1.91 -0.13
N LEU A 87 -0.02 1.50 1.11
CA LEU A 87 0.07 2.42 2.24
C LEU A 87 1.48 2.93 2.58
N LEU A 88 2.51 2.54 1.81
CA LEU A 88 3.85 3.11 1.94
C LEU A 88 4.02 4.17 0.84
N SER A 89 3.48 5.36 1.09
CA SER A 89 3.83 6.51 0.27
C SER A 89 5.28 6.90 0.57
N ARG A 90 6.14 6.99 -0.44
CA ARG A 90 7.41 7.76 -0.33
C ARG A 90 7.18 9.20 0.14
N ASP A 91 5.96 9.70 0.00
CA ASP A 91 5.53 11.06 0.34
C ASP A 91 5.28 11.28 1.85
N VAL A 92 5.60 10.33 2.74
CA VAL A 92 5.83 10.67 4.17
C VAL A 92 7.20 11.33 4.28
N PHE A 93 7.25 12.56 3.78
CA PHE A 93 8.39 13.46 3.91
C PHE A 93 8.62 13.69 5.41
N VAL A 94 9.67 13.08 5.96
CA VAL A 94 10.28 13.53 7.21
C VAL A 94 11.41 14.47 6.80
N PRO A 95 11.27 15.80 6.96
CA PRO A 95 12.32 16.73 6.58
C PRO A 95 13.66 16.30 7.18
N GLY A 96 14.68 16.12 6.33
CA GLY A 96 16.04 15.78 6.75
C GLY A 96 16.34 14.30 7.04
N LYS A 97 15.41 13.36 6.78
CA LYS A 97 15.70 11.93 6.79
C LYS A 97 15.32 11.29 5.45
N LEU A 98 16.33 10.80 4.73
CA LEU A 98 16.13 9.80 3.69
C LEU A 98 15.46 8.59 4.37
N GLY A 99 14.21 8.32 4.02
CA GLY A 99 13.50 7.15 4.55
C GLY A 99 14.20 5.86 4.09
N PRO A 100 14.03 4.74 4.80
CA PRO A 100 14.67 3.45 4.47
C PRO A 100 14.24 2.84 3.11
N TYR A 101 13.47 3.57 2.30
CA TYR A 101 12.88 3.12 1.03
C TYR A 101 13.11 4.10 -0.11
N ASP A 102 14.28 4.74 -0.14
CA ASP A 102 14.62 5.78 -1.11
C ASP A 102 15.02 5.28 -2.51
N HIS A 103 14.53 4.10 -2.92
CA HIS A 103 14.93 3.46 -4.17
C HIS A 103 13.78 3.03 -5.11
N GLY A 104 12.49 3.15 -4.75
CA GLY A 104 11.37 2.67 -5.59
C GLY A 104 10.25 3.70 -5.82
N GLU A 105 9.64 3.78 -7.00
CA GLU A 105 8.60 4.78 -7.36
C GLU A 105 7.44 4.91 -6.34
N SER A 106 6.80 6.10 -6.28
CA SER A 106 5.59 6.29 -5.45
C SER A 106 4.48 5.32 -5.89
N PRO A 107 3.65 4.79 -4.96
CA PRO A 107 2.75 3.70 -5.28
C PRO A 107 1.77 4.00 -6.41
N ILE A 108 1.20 5.21 -6.45
CA ILE A 108 0.19 5.57 -7.45
C ILE A 108 0.79 5.62 -8.86
N PRO A 109 1.87 6.38 -9.14
CA PRO A 109 2.55 6.33 -10.45
C PRO A 109 2.94 4.92 -10.89
N TRP A 110 3.47 4.11 -9.98
CA TRP A 110 3.87 2.73 -10.31
C TRP A 110 2.67 1.92 -10.83
N LEU A 111 1.50 2.13 -10.22
CA LEU A 111 0.28 1.41 -10.56
C LEU A 111 -0.37 1.93 -11.83
N THR A 112 -0.42 3.24 -12.02
CA THR A 112 -1.01 3.85 -13.22
C THR A 112 -0.21 3.58 -14.49
N ASN A 113 1.11 3.42 -14.37
CA ASN A 113 2.01 3.27 -15.52
C ASN A 113 2.21 1.81 -15.97
N ARG A 114 1.64 0.83 -15.26
CA ARG A 114 1.82 -0.60 -15.54
C ARG A 114 0.52 -1.25 -15.98
N LYS A 115 0.66 -2.25 -16.84
CA LYS A 115 -0.46 -3.09 -17.29
C LYS A 115 -0.72 -4.22 -16.28
N PRO A 116 -1.96 -4.73 -16.19
CA PRO A 116 -2.29 -5.94 -15.44
C PRO A 116 -1.52 -7.18 -15.92
N PRO A 117 -1.32 -8.20 -15.06
CA PRO A 117 -1.68 -8.23 -13.64
C PRO A 117 -0.72 -7.39 -12.79
N ARG A 118 -1.24 -6.46 -11.98
CA ARG A 118 -0.42 -5.67 -11.04
C ARG A 118 -0.55 -6.26 -9.63
N ILE A 119 0.50 -6.14 -8.83
CA ILE A 119 0.49 -6.60 -7.43
C ILE A 119 0.59 -5.42 -6.49
N PHE A 120 -0.35 -5.35 -5.55
CA PHE A 120 -0.46 -4.29 -4.55
C PHE A 120 -0.32 -4.91 -3.17
N LYS A 121 0.72 -4.56 -2.43
CA LYS A 121 0.86 -4.96 -1.03
C LYS A 121 0.25 -3.91 -0.12
N THR A 122 -0.38 -4.34 0.97
CA THR A 122 -0.70 -3.44 2.07
C THR A 122 -0.54 -4.09 3.44
N HIS A 123 -0.43 -3.24 4.44
CA HIS A 123 -0.66 -3.58 5.86
C HIS A 123 -2.00 -3.02 6.38
N GLY A 124 -2.80 -2.41 5.49
CA GLY A 124 -4.11 -1.88 5.81
C GLY A 124 -5.16 -2.97 5.94
N LEU A 125 -6.21 -2.66 6.71
CA LEU A 125 -7.41 -3.50 6.79
C LEU A 125 -8.06 -3.63 5.41
N TYR A 126 -8.66 -4.79 5.15
CA TYR A 126 -9.32 -5.10 3.89
C TYR A 126 -10.43 -4.09 3.53
N GLU A 127 -11.07 -3.49 4.54
CA GLU A 127 -12.12 -2.47 4.38
C GLU A 127 -11.66 -1.26 3.55
N TYR A 128 -10.33 -1.05 3.47
CA TYR A 128 -9.69 0.02 2.71
C TYR A 128 -9.01 -0.47 1.43
N ALA A 129 -9.28 -1.70 0.99
CA ALA A 129 -8.88 -2.14 -0.33
C ALA A 129 -9.53 -1.23 -1.39
N PRO A 130 -8.82 -0.86 -2.46
CA PRO A 130 -9.45 -0.21 -3.59
C PRO A 130 -10.43 -1.19 -4.23
N TYR A 131 -11.68 -0.76 -4.42
CA TYR A 131 -12.72 -1.55 -5.04
C TYR A 131 -12.98 -1.02 -6.46
N GLY A 132 -13.05 -1.94 -7.42
CA GLY A 132 -13.53 -1.69 -8.79
C GLY A 132 -14.92 -2.23 -9.00
#